data_AF-A0AAN6MZX0-F1
#
_entry.id   AF-A0AAN6MZX0-F1
#
_cell.length_a   1.000
_cell.length_b   1.000
_cell.length_c   1.000
_cell.angle_alpha   90.00
_cell.angle_beta   90.00
_cell.angle_gamma   90.00
#
_symmetry.space_group_name_H-M   'P 1'
#
loop_
_entity.id
_entity.type
_entity.pdbx_description
1 polymer ?
#
loop_
_entity_poly.entity_id
_entity_poly.type
_entity_poly.pdbx_seq_one_letter_code
_entity_poly.pdbx_strand_id
1 'polypeptide(L)'
;MPNYTVGELDDLEEAAESATPNQLAAALALISRIFEQNAITYAVLGGMNFYVRGSGRTTTDVDIAVDNRPRMDALLDILSAQVITYSVYRPTNRMQWVSGVARTFVDVGSRQMVQLDLMPKGAEFAVLPDDLAGSVDRLGVPTSDGGSFDCNMLAVGPLVGAKIRAHSAREEQKDYHDLLFVCRSAKYAPLVRDNARSYRQEWKECFLEKVIENDPEDEEQIRWALDTPRSPSLSQI
;
A
#
# COMPACT_ATOMS: atom_id res chain seq x y z
N MET A 1 -16.82 12.36 -15.80
CA MET A 1 -15.47 11.89 -15.45
C MET A 1 -14.82 11.44 -16.75
N PRO A 2 -13.61 11.89 -17.09
CA PRO A 2 -12.90 11.30 -18.22
C PRO A 2 -12.65 9.81 -17.91
N ASN A 3 -13.12 8.92 -18.78
CA ASN A 3 -12.63 7.56 -18.78
C ASN A 3 -11.37 7.54 -19.64
N TYR A 4 -10.40 6.70 -19.30
CA TYR A 4 -9.24 6.49 -20.15
C TYR A 4 -9.30 5.11 -20.83
N THR A 5 -8.85 5.06 -22.07
CA THR A 5 -8.68 3.86 -22.89
C THR A 5 -7.30 3.25 -22.65
N VAL A 6 -7.06 2.03 -23.15
CA VAL A 6 -5.72 1.41 -23.05
C VAL A 6 -4.65 2.28 -23.72
N GLY A 7 -4.97 2.97 -24.82
CA GLY A 7 -4.02 3.84 -25.51
C GLY A 7 -3.68 5.14 -24.78
N GLU A 8 -4.47 5.53 -23.79
CA GLU A 8 -4.23 6.72 -22.95
C GLU A 8 -3.58 6.36 -21.61
N LEU A 9 -3.42 5.05 -21.31
CA LEU A 9 -2.90 4.60 -20.02
C LEU A 9 -1.43 5.02 -19.85
N ASP A 10 -0.60 4.77 -20.86
CA ASP A 10 0.84 5.09 -20.81
C ASP A 10 1.08 6.59 -20.57
N ASP A 11 0.32 7.47 -21.26
CA ASP A 11 0.41 8.92 -21.08
C ASP A 11 0.02 9.37 -19.65
N LEU A 12 -0.98 8.72 -19.04
CA LEU A 12 -1.41 9.00 -17.68
C LEU A 12 -0.42 8.48 -16.64
N GLU A 13 0.20 7.33 -16.89
CA GLU A 13 1.27 6.77 -16.06
C GLU A 13 2.50 7.68 -16.09
N GLU A 14 2.97 8.08 -17.28
CA GLU A 14 4.08 9.03 -17.43
C GLU A 14 3.79 10.35 -16.69
N ALA A 15 2.58 10.88 -16.83
CA ALA A 15 2.15 12.09 -16.11
C ALA A 15 2.13 11.92 -14.59
N ALA A 16 1.93 10.69 -14.08
CA ALA A 16 1.87 10.39 -12.66
C ALA A 16 3.24 10.06 -12.03
N GLU A 17 4.21 9.57 -12.80
CA GLU A 17 5.54 9.17 -12.30
C GLU A 17 6.30 10.29 -11.57
N SER A 18 6.04 11.54 -11.93
CA SER A 18 6.67 12.73 -11.34
C SER A 18 5.99 13.24 -10.06
N ALA A 19 4.92 12.57 -9.61
CA ALA A 19 4.16 13.01 -8.43
C ALA A 19 5.02 13.02 -7.17
N THR A 20 5.08 14.19 -6.53
CA THR A 20 5.76 14.40 -5.25
C THR A 20 4.92 13.87 -4.08
N PRO A 21 5.53 13.59 -2.91
CA PRO A 21 4.78 13.16 -1.72
C PRO A 21 3.65 14.12 -1.31
N ASN A 22 3.81 15.42 -1.52
CA ASN A 22 2.77 16.41 -1.24
C ASN A 22 1.57 16.28 -2.20
N GLN A 23 1.83 15.99 -3.48
CA GLN A 23 0.78 15.74 -4.47
C GLN A 23 0.06 14.42 -4.18
N LEU A 24 0.79 13.37 -3.78
CA LEU A 24 0.20 12.11 -3.31
C LEU A 24 -0.69 12.33 -2.08
N ALA A 25 -0.22 13.11 -1.10
CA ALA A 25 -1.01 13.46 0.08
C ALA A 25 -2.28 14.25 -0.28
N ALA A 26 -2.21 15.16 -1.25
CA ALA A 26 -3.37 15.90 -1.73
C ALA A 26 -4.42 15.00 -2.42
N ALA A 27 -3.97 14.08 -3.28
CA ALA A 27 -4.85 13.08 -3.90
C ALA A 27 -5.47 12.16 -2.85
N LEU A 28 -4.67 11.71 -1.88
CA LEU A 28 -5.13 10.87 -0.80
C LEU A 28 -6.14 11.59 0.11
N ALA A 29 -5.94 12.88 0.41
CA ALA A 29 -6.90 13.69 1.17
C ALA A 29 -8.25 13.75 0.47
N LEU A 30 -8.24 13.98 -0.85
CA LEU A 30 -9.45 14.02 -1.66
C LEU A 30 -10.20 12.69 -1.61
N ILE A 31 -9.50 11.58 -1.88
CA ILE A 31 -10.12 10.26 -2.00
C ILE A 31 -10.59 9.74 -0.65
N SER A 32 -9.80 9.97 0.41
CA SER A 32 -10.19 9.66 1.79
C SER A 32 -11.50 10.35 2.14
N ARG A 33 -11.63 11.65 1.85
CA ARG A 33 -12.86 12.41 2.09
C ARG A 33 -14.05 11.82 1.33
N ILE A 34 -13.87 11.45 0.05
CA ILE A 34 -14.94 10.84 -0.76
C ILE A 34 -15.36 9.51 -0.15
N PHE A 35 -14.41 8.67 0.27
CA PHE A 35 -14.69 7.38 0.89
C PHE A 35 -15.43 7.54 2.22
N GLU A 36 -14.96 8.44 3.09
CA GLU A 36 -15.61 8.73 4.38
C GLU A 36 -17.04 9.26 4.19
N GLN A 37 -17.26 10.19 3.26
CA GLN A 37 -18.59 10.75 2.97
C GLN A 37 -19.59 9.72 2.43
N ASN A 38 -19.09 8.67 1.78
CA ASN A 38 -19.91 7.60 1.21
C ASN A 38 -19.90 6.32 2.07
N ALA A 39 -19.36 6.39 3.29
CA ALA A 39 -19.22 5.24 4.21
C ALA A 39 -18.54 4.03 3.57
N ILE A 40 -17.50 4.27 2.76
CA ILE A 40 -16.72 3.26 2.07
C ILE A 40 -15.56 2.85 2.98
N THR A 41 -15.52 1.58 3.38
CA THR A 41 -14.40 1.04 4.14
C THR A 41 -13.18 0.90 3.25
N TYR A 42 -12.07 1.49 3.69
CA TYR A 42 -10.81 1.48 2.96
C TYR A 42 -9.60 1.45 3.90
N ALA A 43 -8.45 1.08 3.35
CA ALA A 43 -7.16 1.19 4.01
C ALA A 43 -6.08 1.53 3.00
N VAL A 44 -5.27 2.55 3.27
CA VAL A 44 -4.08 2.86 2.46
C VAL A 44 -2.99 1.84 2.78
N LEU A 45 -2.34 1.30 1.75
CA LEU A 45 -1.25 0.34 1.87
C LEU A 45 -0.02 0.82 1.09
N GLY A 46 0.91 -0.10 0.82
CA GLY A 46 2.05 0.16 -0.05
C GLY A 46 2.98 1.26 0.46
N GLY A 47 3.68 1.90 -0.47
CA GLY A 47 4.74 2.86 -0.18
C GLY A 47 4.26 4.07 0.63
N MET A 48 3.06 4.57 0.37
CA MET A 48 2.51 5.74 1.07
C MET A 48 2.29 5.48 2.57
N ASN A 49 1.84 4.27 2.94
CA ASN A 49 1.68 3.88 4.34
C ASN A 49 3.05 3.83 5.06
N PHE A 50 4.07 3.23 4.43
CA PHE A 50 5.44 3.25 4.97
C PHE A 50 6.03 4.66 5.05
N TYR A 51 5.76 5.53 4.07
CA TYR A 51 6.23 6.91 4.07
C TYR A 51 5.66 7.69 5.27
N VAL A 52 4.34 7.64 5.48
CA VAL A 52 3.67 8.30 6.61
C VAL A 52 4.16 7.77 7.96
N ARG A 53 4.53 6.48 8.03
CA ARG A 53 5.12 5.88 9.24
C ARG A 53 6.57 6.25 9.49
N GLY A 54 7.22 6.97 8.57
CA GLY A 54 8.57 7.49 8.72
C GLY A 54 9.68 6.66 8.10
N SER A 55 9.39 5.82 7.10
CA SER A 55 10.43 5.03 6.40
C SER A 55 11.42 5.90 5.62
N GLY A 56 11.07 7.16 5.31
CA GLY A 56 11.88 8.05 4.47
C GLY A 56 11.83 7.73 2.97
N ARG A 57 11.28 6.58 2.59
CA ARG A 57 11.13 6.16 1.20
C ARG A 57 9.96 6.90 0.53
N THR A 58 10.19 7.41 -0.67
CA THR A 58 9.12 7.96 -1.52
C THR A 58 8.45 6.86 -2.37
N THR A 59 7.21 7.13 -2.78
CA THR A 59 6.47 6.32 -3.75
C THR A 59 5.92 7.24 -4.83
N THR A 60 5.42 6.69 -5.94
CA THR A 60 4.89 7.45 -7.09
C THR A 60 3.38 7.30 -7.24
N ASP A 61 2.77 6.48 -6.40
CA ASP A 61 1.38 6.03 -6.45
C ASP A 61 0.81 5.84 -5.04
N VAL A 62 -0.50 5.67 -4.95
CA VAL A 62 -1.18 5.35 -3.69
C VAL A 62 -1.99 4.06 -3.86
N ASP A 63 -1.58 3.02 -3.17
CA ASP A 63 -2.32 1.77 -3.09
C ASP A 63 -3.42 1.86 -2.03
N ILE A 64 -4.66 1.53 -2.39
CA ILE A 64 -5.79 1.59 -1.46
C ILE A 64 -6.64 0.32 -1.54
N ALA A 65 -6.71 -0.39 -0.42
CA ALA A 65 -7.62 -1.51 -0.26
C ALA A 65 -9.02 -0.95 -0.03
N VAL A 66 -10.00 -1.53 -0.71
CA VAL A 66 -11.40 -1.21 -0.54
C VAL A 66 -12.17 -2.49 -0.25
N ASP A 67 -13.12 -2.42 0.69
CA ASP A 67 -13.99 -3.56 0.96
C ASP A 67 -14.91 -3.84 -0.26
N ASN A 68 -15.45 -5.05 -0.35
CA ASN A 68 -16.28 -5.52 -1.47
C ASN A 68 -17.63 -4.78 -1.61
N ARG A 69 -17.95 -3.87 -0.69
CA ARG A 69 -19.14 -3.03 -0.72
C ARG A 69 -18.72 -1.55 -0.60
N PRO A 70 -19.01 -0.70 -1.59
CA PRO A 70 -19.66 -1.02 -2.87
C PRO A 70 -18.79 -1.91 -3.79
N ARG A 71 -19.42 -2.57 -4.78
CA ARG A 71 -18.67 -3.24 -5.85
C ARG A 71 -17.80 -2.21 -6.57
N MET A 72 -16.65 -2.62 -7.10
CA MET A 72 -15.70 -1.73 -7.77
C MET A 72 -16.33 -0.83 -8.85
N ASP A 73 -17.24 -1.33 -9.69
CA ASP A 73 -17.94 -0.46 -10.67
C ASP A 73 -18.70 0.70 -9.99
N ALA A 74 -19.44 0.39 -8.93
CA ALA A 74 -20.19 1.38 -8.17
C ALA A 74 -19.27 2.34 -7.41
N LEU A 75 -18.11 1.87 -6.92
CA LEU A 75 -17.06 2.73 -6.39
C LEU A 75 -16.58 3.73 -7.44
N LEU A 76 -16.26 3.25 -8.64
CA LEU A 76 -15.82 4.08 -9.76
C LEU A 76 -16.91 5.07 -10.21
N ASP A 77 -18.19 4.69 -10.12
CA ASP A 77 -19.32 5.60 -10.37
C ASP A 77 -19.45 6.68 -9.29
N ILE A 78 -19.23 6.35 -8.03
CA ILE A 78 -19.19 7.33 -6.92
C ILE A 78 -18.07 8.34 -7.14
N LEU A 79 -16.86 7.86 -7.45
CA LEU A 79 -15.75 8.74 -7.82
C LEU A 79 -16.14 9.62 -9.02
N SER A 80 -16.89 9.06 -9.98
CA SER A 80 -17.31 9.76 -11.20
C SER A 80 -18.30 10.89 -10.95
N ALA A 81 -19.05 10.83 -9.85
CA ALA A 81 -19.97 11.89 -9.46
C ALA A 81 -19.25 13.13 -8.89
N GLN A 82 -17.98 13.01 -8.49
CA GLN A 82 -17.22 14.09 -7.83
C GLN A 82 -16.52 15.06 -8.81
N VAL A 83 -16.81 14.95 -10.10
CA VAL A 83 -16.12 15.62 -11.22
C VAL A 83 -16.22 17.15 -11.19
N ILE A 84 -17.17 17.71 -10.44
CA ILE A 84 -17.37 19.16 -10.36
C ILE A 84 -16.16 19.86 -9.73
N THR A 85 -15.39 19.16 -8.87
CA THR A 85 -14.28 19.78 -8.13
C THR A 85 -12.90 19.27 -8.55
N TYR A 86 -12.79 18.03 -9.07
CA TYR A 86 -11.53 17.42 -9.48
C TYR A 86 -11.72 16.48 -10.67
N SER A 87 -10.69 16.37 -11.52
CA SER A 87 -10.67 15.40 -12.60
C SER A 87 -10.07 14.10 -12.09
N VAL A 88 -10.92 13.11 -11.85
CA VAL A 88 -10.47 11.73 -11.65
C VAL A 88 -10.62 11.00 -12.98
N TYR A 89 -9.67 10.16 -13.36
CA TYR A 89 -9.69 9.34 -14.56
C TYR A 89 -9.83 7.89 -14.14
N ARG A 90 -10.78 7.19 -14.75
CA ARG A 90 -11.05 5.79 -14.44
C ARG A 90 -10.94 4.92 -15.68
N PRO A 91 -10.70 3.61 -15.53
CA PRO A 91 -10.67 2.70 -16.66
C PRO A 91 -12.05 2.67 -17.32
N THR A 92 -12.08 2.64 -18.65
CA THR A 92 -13.32 2.58 -19.44
C THR A 92 -14.07 1.28 -19.23
N ASN A 93 -13.36 0.18 -18.97
CA ASN A 93 -13.98 -1.13 -18.75
C ASN A 93 -13.14 -2.02 -17.82
N ARG A 94 -13.75 -3.12 -17.36
CA ARG A 94 -13.13 -4.09 -16.45
C ARG A 94 -11.94 -4.85 -17.04
N MET A 95 -11.78 -4.93 -18.36
CA MET A 95 -10.61 -5.60 -18.96
C MET A 95 -9.31 -4.83 -18.70
N GLN A 96 -9.41 -3.55 -18.34
CA GLN A 96 -8.27 -2.74 -17.92
C GLN A 96 -7.91 -2.94 -16.44
N TRP A 97 -8.65 -3.78 -15.70
CA TRP A 97 -8.31 -4.11 -14.32
C TRP A 97 -7.27 -5.22 -14.31
N VAL A 98 -6.01 -4.84 -14.11
CA VAL A 98 -4.91 -5.80 -14.03
C VAL A 98 -5.02 -6.52 -12.69
N SER A 99 -5.24 -7.84 -12.74
CA SER A 99 -5.29 -8.70 -11.54
C SER A 99 -6.38 -8.30 -10.53
N GLY A 100 -7.46 -7.71 -11.02
CA GLY A 100 -8.58 -7.22 -10.22
C GLY A 100 -8.37 -5.83 -9.60
N VAL A 101 -7.24 -5.18 -9.85
CA VAL A 101 -6.93 -3.82 -9.37
C VAL A 101 -7.42 -2.79 -10.38
N ALA A 102 -8.17 -1.80 -9.91
CA ALA A 102 -8.60 -0.67 -10.74
C ALA A 102 -7.65 0.51 -10.52
N ARG A 103 -6.80 0.77 -11.52
CA ARG A 103 -5.94 1.95 -11.56
C ARG A 103 -6.75 3.18 -11.90
N THR A 104 -6.63 4.24 -11.14
CA THR A 104 -7.29 5.53 -11.39
C THR A 104 -6.27 6.64 -11.28
N PHE A 105 -6.53 7.78 -11.93
CA PHE A 105 -5.63 8.94 -11.87
C PHE A 105 -6.38 10.15 -11.34
N VAL A 106 -5.80 10.91 -10.43
CA VAL A 106 -6.39 12.13 -9.88
C VAL A 106 -5.54 13.32 -10.31
N ASP A 107 -6.16 14.29 -10.98
CA ASP A 107 -5.55 15.60 -11.22
C ASP A 107 -5.62 16.42 -9.92
N VAL A 108 -4.45 16.64 -9.31
CA VAL A 108 -4.31 17.44 -8.09
C VAL A 108 -3.97 18.90 -8.37
N GLY A 109 -4.15 19.35 -9.61
CA GLY A 109 -3.86 20.70 -10.07
C GLY A 109 -2.55 20.78 -10.86
N SER A 110 -2.38 21.87 -11.60
CA SER A 110 -1.22 22.11 -12.48
C SER A 110 -1.00 21.00 -13.53
N ARG A 111 -2.04 20.22 -13.85
CA ARG A 111 -1.98 19.02 -14.71
C ARG A 111 -1.10 17.91 -14.15
N GLN A 112 -0.82 17.90 -12.85
CA GLN A 112 -0.16 16.77 -12.21
C GLN A 112 -1.18 15.66 -11.97
N MET A 113 -0.93 14.50 -12.58
CA MET A 113 -1.67 13.28 -12.25
C MET A 113 -1.04 12.59 -11.06
N VAL A 114 -1.89 11.93 -10.27
CA VAL A 114 -1.50 10.99 -9.22
C VAL A 114 -2.17 9.67 -9.49
N GLN A 115 -1.40 8.59 -9.58
CA GLN A 115 -1.91 7.24 -9.70
C GLN A 115 -2.44 6.73 -8.36
N LEU A 116 -3.63 6.11 -8.40
CA LEU A 116 -4.23 5.39 -7.29
C LEU A 116 -4.63 3.99 -7.73
N ASP A 117 -4.11 2.98 -7.05
CA ASP A 117 -4.42 1.58 -7.33
C ASP A 117 -5.45 1.08 -6.31
N LEU A 118 -6.70 0.94 -6.77
CA LEU A 118 -7.83 0.52 -5.93
C LEU A 118 -7.94 -1.00 -5.94
N MET A 119 -7.71 -1.62 -4.79
CA MET A 119 -7.62 -3.07 -4.63
C MET A 119 -8.84 -3.61 -3.88
N PRO A 120 -9.79 -4.28 -4.55
CA PRO A 120 -10.90 -4.92 -3.86
C PRO A 120 -10.41 -6.18 -3.13
N LYS A 121 -11.18 -6.62 -2.12
CA LYS A 121 -10.91 -7.90 -1.46
C LYS A 121 -11.03 -9.06 -2.47
N GLY A 122 -9.93 -9.80 -2.63
CA GLY A 122 -9.80 -10.88 -3.61
C GLY A 122 -9.01 -10.52 -4.87
N ALA A 123 -8.47 -9.30 -4.96
CA ALA A 123 -7.45 -8.99 -5.96
C ALA A 123 -6.27 -9.96 -5.83
N GLU A 124 -5.80 -10.51 -6.95
CA GLU A 124 -4.94 -11.71 -6.99
C GLU A 124 -3.68 -11.57 -6.13
N PHE A 125 -3.10 -10.37 -6.12
CA PHE A 125 -1.83 -10.08 -5.46
C PHE A 125 -1.95 -9.44 -4.08
N ALA A 126 -3.16 -9.07 -3.65
CA ALA A 126 -3.37 -8.40 -2.37
C ALA A 126 -3.60 -9.42 -1.24
N VAL A 127 -2.78 -9.38 -0.18
CA VAL A 127 -3.12 -10.04 1.11
C VAL A 127 -3.87 -9.03 1.94
N LEU A 128 -5.20 -9.07 1.86
CA LEU A 128 -6.05 -8.17 2.64
C LEU A 128 -6.66 -8.91 3.83
N PRO A 129 -6.75 -8.27 5.01
CA PRO A 129 -7.41 -8.85 6.16
C PRO A 129 -8.90 -9.08 5.88
N ASP A 130 -9.50 -10.03 6.61
CA ASP A 130 -10.91 -10.35 6.42
C ASP A 130 -11.84 -9.20 6.84
N ASP A 131 -11.52 -8.58 7.97
CA ASP A 131 -12.15 -7.38 8.49
C ASP A 131 -11.22 -6.18 8.23
N LEU A 132 -11.43 -5.50 7.11
CA LEU A 132 -10.63 -4.34 6.75
C LEU A 132 -10.87 -3.17 7.72
N ALA A 133 -12.11 -2.97 8.16
CA ALA A 133 -12.46 -1.87 9.07
C ALA A 133 -11.80 -2.00 10.44
N GLY A 134 -11.68 -3.23 10.96
CA GLY A 134 -10.97 -3.52 12.21
C GLY A 134 -9.44 -3.57 12.07
N SER A 135 -8.90 -3.47 10.86
CA SER A 135 -7.47 -3.67 10.57
C SER A 135 -6.75 -2.39 10.11
N VAL A 136 -7.23 -1.23 10.54
CA VAL A 136 -6.64 0.08 10.21
C VAL A 136 -6.18 0.85 11.43
N ASP A 137 -5.08 1.58 11.25
CA ASP A 137 -4.66 2.67 12.14
C ASP A 137 -5.13 4.00 11.53
N ARG A 138 -5.78 4.86 12.31
CA ARG A 138 -6.10 6.23 11.88
C ARG A 138 -4.88 7.12 12.15
N LEU A 139 -4.21 7.57 11.08
CA LEU A 139 -2.97 8.36 11.16
C LEU A 139 -3.14 9.72 10.51
N GLY A 140 -2.53 10.75 11.11
CA GLY A 140 -2.43 12.09 10.52
C GLY A 140 -1.40 12.12 9.39
N VAL A 141 -1.83 12.54 8.20
CA VAL A 141 -1.00 12.73 7.01
C VAL A 141 -0.70 14.22 6.87
N PRO A 142 0.56 14.65 6.90
CA PRO A 142 0.91 16.06 6.77
C PRO A 142 0.61 16.58 5.36
N THR A 143 0.21 17.85 5.28
CA THR A 143 -0.05 18.56 4.02
C THR A 143 0.97 19.68 3.80
N SER A 144 1.12 20.13 2.55
CA SER A 144 2.12 21.13 2.17
C SER A 144 1.93 22.51 2.78
N ASP A 145 0.71 22.83 3.22
CA ASP A 145 0.35 24.08 3.90
C ASP A 145 0.61 24.04 5.41
N GLY A 146 1.27 22.99 5.91
CA GLY A 146 1.54 22.79 7.34
C GLY A 146 0.36 22.21 8.11
N GLY A 147 -0.75 21.89 7.42
CA GLY A 147 -1.87 21.16 7.98
C GLY A 147 -1.64 19.65 8.07
N SER A 148 -2.70 18.94 8.44
CA SER A 148 -2.78 17.49 8.32
C SER A 148 -4.23 17.03 8.18
N PHE A 149 -4.43 15.84 7.65
CA PHE A 149 -5.73 15.16 7.66
C PHE A 149 -5.57 13.73 8.16
N ASP A 150 -6.58 13.21 8.85
CA ASP A 150 -6.58 11.81 9.28
C ASP A 150 -6.98 10.90 8.13
N CYS A 151 -6.31 9.75 8.04
CA CYS A 151 -6.59 8.75 7.02
C CYS A 151 -6.48 7.34 7.61
N ASN A 152 -7.32 6.42 7.13
CA ASN A 152 -7.24 5.01 7.49
C ASN A 152 -6.07 4.35 6.75
N MET A 153 -5.03 4.01 7.50
CA MET A 153 -3.84 3.31 7.03
C MET A 153 -3.95 1.85 7.45
N LEU A 154 -3.64 0.90 6.56
CA LEU A 154 -3.59 -0.51 6.95
C LEU A 154 -2.64 -0.69 8.15
N ALA A 155 -3.08 -1.42 9.17
CA ALA A 155 -2.31 -1.65 10.38
C ALA A 155 -1.02 -2.43 10.05
N VAL A 156 0.02 -2.26 10.89
CA VAL A 156 1.38 -2.77 10.62
C VAL A 156 1.40 -4.28 10.35
N GLY A 157 0.67 -5.09 11.11
CA GLY A 157 0.64 -6.55 10.94
C GLY A 157 0.18 -6.97 9.53
N PRO A 158 -1.08 -6.67 9.15
CA PRO A 158 -1.57 -6.95 7.79
C PRO A 158 -0.73 -6.29 6.69
N LEU A 159 -0.22 -5.08 6.91
CA LEU A 159 0.68 -4.39 5.96
C LEU A 159 1.96 -5.20 5.70
N VAL A 160 2.59 -5.74 6.75
CA VAL A 160 3.76 -6.61 6.61
C VAL A 160 3.40 -7.94 5.96
N GLY A 161 2.24 -8.52 6.29
CA GLY A 161 1.75 -9.73 5.63
C GLY A 161 1.60 -9.56 4.11
N ALA A 162 1.05 -8.43 3.66
CA ALA A 162 0.99 -8.10 2.23
C ALA A 162 2.38 -7.89 1.62
N LYS A 163 3.25 -7.18 2.34
CA LYS A 163 4.58 -6.81 1.86
C LYS A 163 5.54 -8.00 1.75
N ILE A 164 5.50 -8.92 2.71
CA ILE A 164 6.39 -10.09 2.73
C ILE A 164 5.99 -11.10 1.64
N ARG A 165 4.69 -11.22 1.34
CA ARG A 165 4.23 -11.96 0.15
C ARG A 165 4.74 -11.32 -1.13
N ALA A 166 4.59 -9.99 -1.26
CA ALA A 166 5.06 -9.26 -2.44
C ALA A 166 6.56 -9.48 -2.64
N HIS A 167 7.37 -9.30 -1.58
CA HIS A 167 8.80 -9.56 -1.60
C HIS A 167 9.13 -10.99 -2.03
N SER A 168 8.46 -12.00 -1.45
CA SER A 168 8.67 -13.41 -1.81
C SER A 168 8.33 -13.72 -3.27
N ALA A 169 7.44 -12.95 -3.90
CA ALA A 169 7.04 -13.18 -5.28
C ALA A 169 7.96 -12.48 -6.30
N ARG A 170 8.57 -11.34 -5.94
CA ARG A 170 9.29 -10.48 -6.91
C ARG A 170 10.72 -10.11 -6.50
N GLU A 171 11.10 -10.35 -5.26
CA GLU A 171 12.42 -10.03 -4.68
C GLU A 171 12.88 -8.58 -4.93
N GLU A 172 11.94 -7.64 -5.00
CA GLU A 172 12.26 -6.23 -5.24
C GLU A 172 12.94 -5.58 -4.02
N GLN A 173 14.01 -4.82 -4.29
CA GLN A 173 14.77 -4.07 -3.28
C GLN A 173 13.90 -3.09 -2.47
N LYS A 174 12.88 -2.51 -3.14
CA LYS A 174 11.90 -1.62 -2.52
C LYS A 174 11.14 -2.33 -1.39
N ASP A 175 10.72 -3.58 -1.59
CA ASP A 175 10.01 -4.31 -0.54
C ASP A 175 10.92 -4.73 0.60
N TYR A 176 12.15 -5.13 0.25
CA TYR A 176 13.19 -5.45 1.23
C TYR A 176 13.40 -4.31 2.21
N HIS A 177 13.58 -3.08 1.72
CA HIS A 177 13.80 -1.91 2.58
C HIS A 177 12.60 -1.58 3.47
N ASP A 178 11.37 -1.71 2.95
CA ASP A 178 10.17 -1.46 3.75
C ASP A 178 10.03 -2.47 4.90
N LEU A 179 10.32 -3.75 4.61
CA LEU A 179 10.31 -4.84 5.61
C LEU A 179 11.42 -4.65 6.65
N LEU A 180 12.62 -4.28 6.21
CA LEU A 180 13.75 -3.99 7.09
C LEU A 180 13.41 -2.83 8.04
N PHE A 181 12.85 -1.74 7.51
CA PHE A 181 12.42 -0.58 8.29
C PHE A 181 11.45 -0.95 9.43
N VAL A 182 10.38 -1.69 9.14
CA VAL A 182 9.39 -2.04 10.17
C VAL A 182 9.89 -3.07 11.16
N CYS A 183 10.72 -4.03 10.74
CA CYS A 183 11.23 -5.07 11.63
C CYS A 183 12.38 -4.57 12.52
N ARG A 184 13.11 -3.51 12.13
CA ARG A 184 14.13 -2.85 12.96
C ARG A 184 13.55 -1.79 13.90
N SER A 185 12.40 -1.23 13.56
CA SER A 185 11.78 -0.18 14.35
C SER A 185 11.33 -0.71 15.72
N ALA A 186 11.86 -0.14 16.80
CA ALA A 186 11.42 -0.43 18.17
C ALA A 186 9.91 -0.21 18.39
N LYS A 187 9.30 0.68 17.58
CA LYS A 187 7.86 0.97 17.61
C LYS A 187 7.03 -0.08 16.85
N TYR A 188 7.51 -0.56 15.71
CA TYR A 188 6.70 -1.39 14.80
C TYR A 188 7.02 -2.88 14.90
N ALA A 189 8.25 -3.26 15.23
CA ALA A 189 8.67 -4.66 15.31
C ALA A 189 7.82 -5.50 16.29
N PRO A 190 7.39 -5.01 17.47
CA PRO A 190 6.45 -5.75 18.31
C PRO A 190 5.11 -6.06 17.61
N LEU A 191 4.57 -5.11 16.84
CA LEU A 191 3.32 -5.29 16.08
C LEU A 191 3.49 -6.31 14.94
N VAL A 192 4.68 -6.35 14.32
CA VAL A 192 5.04 -7.39 13.35
C VAL A 192 5.05 -8.75 14.03
N ARG A 193 5.70 -8.86 15.20
CA ARG A 193 5.81 -10.10 15.98
C ARG A 193 4.45 -10.63 16.41
N ASP A 194 3.56 -9.76 16.88
CA ASP A 194 2.20 -10.14 17.30
C ASP A 194 1.39 -10.78 16.15
N ASN A 195 1.70 -10.41 14.91
CA ASN A 195 1.03 -10.93 13.71
C ASN A 195 1.86 -12.01 12.98
N ALA A 196 3.08 -12.28 13.41
CA ALA A 196 4.03 -13.09 12.66
C ALA A 196 3.53 -14.51 12.37
N ARG A 197 2.72 -15.08 13.26
CA ARG A 197 2.14 -16.43 13.07
C ARG A 197 1.14 -16.51 11.92
N SER A 198 0.60 -15.38 11.47
CA SER A 198 -0.30 -15.32 10.31
C SER A 198 0.44 -15.33 8.97
N TYR A 199 1.73 -15.02 8.95
CA TYR A 199 2.52 -15.01 7.72
C TYR A 199 2.99 -16.42 7.39
N ARG A 200 3.02 -16.75 6.09
CA ARG A 200 3.54 -18.05 5.65
C ARG A 200 5.04 -18.16 5.90
N GLN A 201 5.46 -19.35 6.34
CA GLN A 201 6.86 -19.63 6.66
C GLN A 201 7.78 -19.42 5.46
N GLU A 202 7.37 -19.88 4.27
CA GLU A 202 8.06 -19.68 3.00
C GLU A 202 8.39 -18.19 2.72
N TRP A 203 7.46 -17.27 3.00
CA TRP A 203 7.69 -15.84 2.76
C TRP A 203 8.66 -15.24 3.77
N LYS A 204 8.61 -15.71 5.02
CA LYS A 204 9.55 -15.30 6.07
C LYS A 204 10.97 -15.75 5.76
N GLU A 205 11.13 -16.99 5.30
CA GLU A 205 12.41 -17.57 4.94
C GLU A 205 13.04 -16.82 3.77
N CYS A 206 12.28 -16.57 2.70
CA CYS A 206 12.75 -15.77 1.57
C CYS A 206 13.27 -14.38 1.98
N PHE A 207 12.52 -13.65 2.82
CA PHE A 207 12.98 -12.35 3.31
C PHE A 207 14.22 -12.48 4.22
N LEU A 208 14.24 -13.48 5.10
CA LEU A 208 15.35 -13.69 6.03
C LEU A 208 16.64 -14.10 5.32
N GLU A 209 16.57 -14.88 4.24
CA GLU A 209 17.72 -15.19 3.39
C GLU A 209 18.34 -13.90 2.83
N LYS A 210 17.52 -12.97 2.31
CA LYS A 210 18.01 -11.67 1.85
C LYS A 210 18.62 -10.82 2.94
N VAL A 211 18.12 -10.90 4.17
CA VAL A 211 18.72 -10.21 5.33
C VAL A 211 20.08 -10.81 5.66
N ILE A 212 20.21 -12.14 5.68
CA ILE A 212 21.50 -12.80 5.93
C ILE A 212 22.53 -12.44 4.86
N GLU A 213 22.09 -12.33 3.61
CA GLU A 213 22.96 -11.96 2.48
C GLU A 213 23.41 -10.50 2.54
N ASN A 214 22.50 -9.56 2.83
CA ASN A 214 22.76 -8.11 2.66
C ASN A 214 23.07 -7.36 3.96
N ASP A 215 22.42 -7.73 5.07
CA ASP A 215 22.47 -7.04 6.36
C ASP A 215 22.54 -8.06 7.52
N PRO A 216 23.59 -8.92 7.58
CA PRO A 216 23.67 -10.03 8.54
C PRO A 216 23.63 -9.57 10.02
N GLU A 217 24.00 -8.33 10.31
CA GLU A 217 23.87 -7.73 11.64
C GLU A 217 22.42 -7.57 12.11
N ASP A 218 21.47 -7.48 11.17
CA ASP A 218 20.05 -7.35 11.48
C ASP A 218 19.35 -8.71 11.66
N GLU A 219 20.02 -9.84 11.33
CA GLU A 219 19.41 -11.18 11.32
C GLU A 219 18.67 -11.51 12.63
N GLU A 220 19.30 -11.28 13.79
CA GLU A 220 18.71 -11.60 15.09
C GLU A 220 17.44 -10.78 15.36
N GLN A 221 17.46 -9.49 15.04
CA GLN A 221 16.32 -8.60 15.18
C GLN A 221 15.18 -9.00 14.23
N ILE A 222 15.49 -9.36 12.98
CA ILE A 222 14.50 -9.78 12.00
C ILE A 222 13.88 -11.13 12.39
N ARG A 223 14.68 -12.10 12.84
CA ARG A 223 14.16 -13.37 13.39
C ARG A 223 13.21 -13.15 14.55
N TRP A 224 13.57 -12.24 15.46
CA TRP A 224 12.70 -11.87 16.57
C TRP A 224 11.39 -11.24 16.08
N ALA A 225 11.45 -10.29 15.15
CA ALA A 225 10.25 -9.65 14.61
C ALA A 225 9.33 -10.63 13.87
N LEU A 226 9.90 -11.63 13.17
CA LEU A 226 9.13 -12.62 12.39
C LEU A 226 8.77 -13.89 13.17
N ASP A 227 9.09 -13.96 14.46
CA ASP A 227 8.91 -15.15 15.30
C ASP A 227 9.51 -16.42 14.66
N THR A 228 10.70 -16.30 14.08
CA THR A 228 11.39 -17.39 13.38
C THR A 228 12.53 -17.92 14.28
N PRO A 229 12.50 -19.18 14.72
CA PRO A 229 13.57 -19.74 15.54
C PRO A 229 14.91 -19.73 14.79
N ARG A 230 16.03 -19.71 15.53
CA ARG A 230 17.34 -20.01 14.93
C ARG A 230 17.33 -21.46 14.44
N SER A 231 17.61 -21.67 13.16
CA SER A 231 17.94 -23.02 12.69
C SER A 231 19.17 -23.49 13.47
N PRO A 232 19.18 -24.70 14.05
CA PRO A 232 20.35 -25.22 14.70
C PRO A 232 21.51 -25.18 13.70
N SER A 233 22.60 -24.52 14.07
CA SER A 233 23.77 -24.38 13.21
C SER A 233 24.26 -25.77 12.81
N LEU A 234 24.34 -26.05 11.51
CA LEU A 234 24.83 -27.32 10.93
C LEU A 234 26.31 -27.62 11.27
N SER A 235 26.97 -26.80 12.08
CA SER A 235 28.37 -26.91 12.49
C SER A 235 28.64 -27.95 13.60
N GLN A 236 27.78 -28.95 13.76
CA GLN A 236 27.98 -30.06 14.72
C GLN A 236 27.69 -31.46 14.14
N ILE A 237 27.84 -31.66 12.83
CA ILE A 237 27.85 -33.00 12.22
C ILE A 237 29.19 -33.24 11.52
#